data_AF-I0I8I5-F1
#
_entry.id   AF-I0I8I5-F1
#
_cell.length_a   1.000
_cell.length_b   1.000
_cell.length_c   1.000
_cell.angle_alpha   90.00
_cell.angle_beta   90.00
_cell.angle_gamma   90.00
#
_symmetry.space_group_name_H-M   'P 1'
#
loop_
_entity.id
_entity.type
_entity.pdbx_description
1 polymer ?
#
loop_
_entity_poly.entity_id
_entity_poly.type
_entity_poly.pdbx_seq_one_letter_code
_entity_poly.pdbx_strand_id
1 'polypeptide(L)'
;MQAKRKFLPILLVAVALAILAACNGGGGGQGRTWFNLPSLPVNVDASGAASVYGIGLGQVLTPDQVRLLQSLGQRVELRVGHNGIHVYINGEDQAYLAWDDESAANLAELLKGIPGADAAAQAIPWLRRIGLGAAVNVPPAQGQPLDIPRWRGETSITPPAQPPQRGEPLVLGLSFDERGSGAVGGIPGEALAALLGTNPLQLDPGTIAQLRSLGLGRIAVETTPTGLSISVDGKKLPGIAYDATYLQRLRRVLPAVLGGDANLEETLGGVLEQLPNLNLALNVDLTGAPTELKLPDLPLKVGEDGSLEVLGLSVPGLTLPAETLKPLRDLGVEHLALSLSTEDVIIAIDGQALPHIRFGPNGLNTLLGVVGGQANLPKPLLDAVTDAVLKDGVKVRLALAGDLADVAVPEAPRFTPADLGNLSTPVIRASVNIQGGRITAVGGLTAEQLAALGVELPALPPDVMKIFSDLGAKTVDIVNSPNNLSIQINGTELLSMDYDAASLAHLLELAKPYLAGTPLEDPAVMKLVQDVILPIAPAADVKLHITIE
;
A
#
# COMPACT_ATOMS: atom_id res chain seq x y z
N MET A 1 -45.40 -21.89 24.73
CA MET A 1 -44.86 -20.51 24.67
C MET A 1 -43.34 -20.46 24.88
N GLN A 2 -42.54 -21.26 24.16
CA GLN A 2 -41.07 -21.30 24.30
C GLN A 2 -40.30 -20.77 23.06
N ALA A 3 -40.95 -20.65 21.89
CA ALA A 3 -40.32 -20.14 20.67
C ALA A 3 -40.03 -18.62 20.69
N LYS A 4 -40.82 -17.84 21.44
CA LYS A 4 -40.71 -16.36 21.50
C LYS A 4 -39.47 -15.85 22.26
N ARG A 5 -38.86 -16.65 23.13
CA ARG A 5 -37.67 -16.25 23.92
C ARG A 5 -36.33 -16.45 23.18
N LYS A 6 -36.31 -17.22 22.08
CA LYS A 6 -35.08 -17.45 21.29
C LYS A 6 -34.96 -16.52 20.08
N PHE A 7 -36.08 -16.14 19.46
CA PHE A 7 -36.06 -15.40 18.18
C PHE A 7 -35.62 -13.95 18.32
N LEU A 8 -36.00 -13.27 19.41
CA LEU A 8 -35.69 -11.86 19.65
C LEU A 8 -34.21 -11.59 19.99
N PRO A 9 -33.53 -12.36 20.87
CA PRO A 9 -32.10 -12.22 21.05
C PRO A 9 -31.32 -12.62 19.80
N ILE A 10 -31.78 -13.59 19.00
CA ILE A 10 -31.18 -13.90 17.69
C ILE A 10 -31.37 -12.75 16.70
N LEU A 11 -32.53 -12.10 16.67
CA LEU A 11 -32.82 -10.93 15.83
C LEU A 11 -32.00 -9.70 16.29
N LEU A 12 -31.86 -9.47 17.59
CA LEU A 12 -31.04 -8.37 18.14
C LEU A 12 -29.55 -8.63 17.99
N VAL A 13 -29.11 -9.89 18.10
CA VAL A 13 -27.74 -10.31 17.77
C VAL A 13 -27.51 -10.24 16.26
N ALA A 14 -28.50 -10.55 15.42
CA ALA A 14 -28.42 -10.38 13.97
C ALA A 14 -28.47 -8.89 13.57
N VAL A 15 -29.17 -8.04 14.31
CA VAL A 15 -29.16 -6.57 14.12
C VAL A 15 -27.86 -5.98 14.64
N ALA A 16 -27.32 -6.44 15.77
CA ALA A 16 -26.02 -6.02 16.28
C ALA A 16 -24.87 -6.53 15.39
N LEU A 17 -24.94 -7.77 14.91
CA LEU A 17 -24.02 -8.34 13.92
C LEU A 17 -24.20 -7.68 12.56
N ALA A 18 -25.40 -7.30 12.14
CA ALA A 18 -25.60 -6.55 10.90
C ALA A 18 -25.14 -5.10 11.05
N ILE A 19 -25.26 -4.45 12.22
CA ILE A 19 -24.70 -3.12 12.47
C ILE A 19 -23.16 -3.18 12.55
N LEU A 20 -22.59 -4.26 13.08
CA LEU A 20 -21.14 -4.51 13.12
C LEU A 20 -20.58 -5.08 11.79
N ALA A 21 -21.41 -5.71 10.96
CA ALA A 21 -21.02 -6.29 9.66
C ALA A 21 -21.46 -5.45 8.45
N ALA A 22 -22.26 -4.39 8.62
CA ALA A 22 -22.70 -3.48 7.56
C ALA A 22 -21.62 -2.47 7.10
N CYS A 23 -20.34 -2.80 7.30
CA CYS A 23 -19.22 -2.04 6.74
C CYS A 23 -18.61 -2.67 5.48
N ASN A 24 -18.91 -3.94 5.13
CA ASN A 24 -18.27 -4.59 3.98
C ASN A 24 -19.18 -5.15 2.89
N GLY A 25 -18.82 -4.88 1.62
CA GLY A 25 -19.33 -5.61 0.46
C GLY A 25 -19.69 -4.80 -0.86
N GLY A 26 -20.06 -5.51 -2.00
CA GLY A 26 -20.46 -5.22 -3.43
C GLY A 26 -21.95 -5.41 -3.87
N GLY A 27 -22.40 -4.75 -4.96
CA GLY A 27 -23.80 -4.57 -5.40
C GLY A 27 -24.68 -5.80 -5.71
N GLY A 28 -26.00 -5.69 -5.41
CA GLY A 28 -26.99 -6.78 -5.40
C GLY A 28 -27.65 -7.13 -6.75
N GLY A 29 -28.30 -8.30 -6.80
CA GLY A 29 -28.97 -8.82 -8.01
C GLY A 29 -30.20 -8.01 -8.49
N GLN A 30 -30.72 -8.33 -9.68
CA GLN A 30 -31.86 -7.61 -10.32
C GLN A 30 -33.25 -8.19 -9.97
N GLY A 31 -33.34 -9.14 -9.04
CA GLY A 31 -34.61 -9.76 -8.67
C GLY A 31 -35.46 -8.87 -7.74
N ARG A 32 -36.65 -9.36 -7.38
CA ARG A 32 -37.56 -8.64 -6.49
C ARG A 32 -38.17 -9.59 -5.48
N THR A 33 -38.28 -9.13 -4.24
CA THR A 33 -39.03 -9.82 -3.20
C THR A 33 -40.50 -9.95 -3.58
N TRP A 34 -41.08 -11.15 -3.50
CA TRP A 34 -42.46 -11.41 -3.95
C TRP A 34 -43.52 -10.89 -2.97
N PHE A 35 -43.24 -11.00 -1.67
CA PHE A 35 -44.13 -10.51 -0.61
C PHE A 35 -43.33 -9.68 0.39
N ASN A 36 -43.75 -8.44 0.61
CA ASN A 36 -43.10 -7.50 1.51
C ASN A 36 -43.98 -7.29 2.74
N LEU A 37 -43.61 -7.87 3.88
CA LEU A 37 -44.37 -7.72 5.12
C LEU A 37 -44.02 -6.40 5.83
N PRO A 38 -44.98 -5.76 6.55
CA PRO A 38 -44.67 -4.63 7.41
C PRO A 38 -43.60 -5.00 8.44
N SER A 39 -42.74 -4.04 8.78
CA SER A 39 -41.75 -4.27 9.83
C SER A 39 -42.40 -4.49 11.18
N LEU A 40 -41.82 -5.41 11.96
CA LEU A 40 -42.15 -5.62 13.35
C LEU A 40 -41.69 -4.40 14.16
N PRO A 41 -42.60 -3.61 14.78
CA PRO A 41 -42.19 -2.49 15.61
C PRO A 41 -41.69 -2.98 16.95
N VAL A 42 -40.42 -2.68 17.27
CA VAL A 42 -39.78 -2.91 18.55
C VAL A 42 -39.59 -1.53 19.19
N ASN A 43 -40.44 -1.16 20.14
CA ASN A 43 -40.33 0.11 20.85
C ASN A 43 -39.47 -0.10 22.08
N VAL A 44 -38.34 0.60 22.16
CA VAL A 44 -37.41 0.59 23.27
C VAL A 44 -37.52 1.90 24.03
N ASP A 45 -37.60 1.87 25.35
CA ASP A 45 -37.57 3.07 26.19
C ASP A 45 -36.16 3.49 26.61
N ALA A 46 -36.04 4.61 27.34
CA ALA A 46 -34.75 5.14 27.80
C ALA A 46 -33.98 4.20 28.76
N SER A 47 -34.66 3.23 29.38
CA SER A 47 -34.04 2.23 30.24
C SER A 47 -33.52 1.02 29.46
N GLY A 48 -33.86 0.93 28.17
CA GLY A 48 -33.55 -0.21 27.31
C GLY A 48 -34.57 -1.35 27.38
N ALA A 49 -35.74 -1.10 28.00
CA ALA A 49 -36.84 -2.05 28.00
C ALA A 49 -37.58 -2.00 26.66
N ALA A 50 -37.76 -3.17 26.02
CA ALA A 50 -38.45 -3.27 24.75
C ALA A 50 -39.90 -3.75 24.88
N SER A 51 -40.71 -3.34 23.92
CA SER A 51 -42.05 -3.87 23.68
C SER A 51 -42.31 -4.08 22.20
N VAL A 52 -43.07 -5.12 21.87
CA VAL A 52 -43.51 -5.41 20.50
C VAL A 52 -45.03 -5.46 20.50
N TYR A 53 -45.67 -4.63 19.68
CA TYR A 53 -47.14 -4.44 19.67
C TYR A 53 -47.73 -4.23 21.08
N GLY A 54 -47.02 -3.50 21.95
CA GLY A 54 -47.44 -3.23 23.33
C GLY A 54 -47.18 -4.36 24.33
N ILE A 55 -46.63 -5.50 23.90
CA ILE A 55 -46.24 -6.60 24.78
C ILE A 55 -44.80 -6.36 25.24
N GLY A 56 -44.61 -6.17 26.55
CA GLY A 56 -43.29 -5.98 27.15
C GLY A 56 -42.40 -7.23 27.05
N LEU A 57 -41.14 -7.01 26.70
CA LEU A 57 -40.11 -8.04 26.50
C LEU A 57 -39.02 -7.99 27.58
N GLY A 58 -39.05 -6.96 28.44
CA GLY A 58 -38.02 -6.69 29.43
C GLY A 58 -36.86 -5.88 28.85
N GLN A 59 -35.80 -5.72 29.64
CA GLN A 59 -34.59 -5.03 29.21
C GLN A 59 -33.85 -5.88 28.18
N VAL A 60 -33.70 -5.33 26.97
CA VAL A 60 -33.00 -6.00 25.85
C VAL A 60 -31.81 -5.19 25.34
N LEU A 61 -31.75 -3.90 25.68
CA LEU A 61 -30.62 -3.01 25.42
C LEU A 61 -30.16 -2.38 26.74
N THR A 62 -28.88 -2.01 26.81
CA THR A 62 -28.37 -1.16 27.89
C THR A 62 -28.71 0.31 27.63
N PRO A 63 -28.75 1.18 28.66
CA PRO A 63 -28.96 2.62 28.46
C PRO A 63 -27.93 3.25 27.49
N ASP A 64 -26.69 2.78 27.50
CA ASP A 64 -25.66 3.27 26.58
C ASP A 64 -25.92 2.80 25.13
N GLN A 65 -26.43 1.59 24.93
CA GLN A 65 -26.89 1.15 23.60
C GLN A 65 -28.10 1.94 23.12
N VAL A 66 -29.00 2.35 24.01
CA VAL A 66 -30.11 3.24 23.65
C VAL A 66 -29.58 4.61 23.23
N ARG A 67 -28.61 5.17 23.96
CA ARG A 67 -27.95 6.44 23.58
C ARG A 67 -27.23 6.34 22.24
N LEU A 68 -26.56 5.22 21.97
CA LEU A 68 -25.96 4.96 20.67
C LEU A 68 -27.02 4.92 19.57
N LEU A 69 -28.11 4.17 19.75
CA LEU A 69 -29.19 4.16 18.76
C LEU A 69 -29.77 5.57 18.55
N GLN A 70 -29.93 6.35 19.62
CA GLN A 70 -30.40 7.73 19.55
C GLN A 70 -29.44 8.66 18.78
N SER A 71 -28.12 8.42 18.84
CA SER A 71 -27.15 9.19 18.07
C SER A 71 -27.17 8.83 16.58
N LEU A 72 -27.59 7.60 16.24
CA LEU A 72 -27.88 7.19 14.86
C LEU A 72 -29.19 7.80 14.37
N GLY A 73 -30.26 7.70 15.16
CA GLY A 73 -31.60 8.19 14.82
C GLY A 73 -32.70 7.75 15.79
N GLN A 74 -33.94 8.15 15.53
CA GLN A 74 -35.09 7.75 16.36
C GLN A 74 -35.69 6.40 15.93
N ARG A 75 -35.37 5.94 14.71
CA ARG A 75 -35.74 4.62 14.21
C ARG A 75 -34.62 4.00 13.41
N VAL A 76 -34.27 2.77 13.77
CA VAL A 76 -33.38 1.89 13.00
C VAL A 76 -34.19 0.69 12.54
N GLU A 77 -34.34 0.52 11.23
CA GLU A 77 -35.12 -0.55 10.63
C GLU A 77 -34.23 -1.46 9.78
N LEU A 78 -34.13 -2.73 10.16
CA LEU A 78 -33.44 -3.74 9.38
C LEU A 78 -34.45 -4.51 8.53
N ARG A 79 -34.18 -4.66 7.23
CA ARG A 79 -35.04 -5.37 6.29
C ARG A 79 -34.26 -6.38 5.48
N VAL A 80 -34.75 -7.60 5.44
CA VAL A 80 -34.20 -8.67 4.62
C VAL A 80 -35.10 -8.86 3.40
N GLY A 81 -34.51 -8.93 2.21
CA GLY A 81 -35.21 -9.06 0.94
C GLY A 81 -34.43 -9.89 -0.09
N HIS A 82 -34.89 -9.84 -1.34
CA HIS A 82 -34.31 -10.62 -2.42
C HIS A 82 -32.89 -10.19 -2.77
N ASN A 83 -32.62 -8.88 -2.71
CA ASN A 83 -31.36 -8.27 -3.13
C ASN A 83 -30.41 -8.05 -1.96
N GLY A 84 -30.88 -8.12 -0.71
CA GLY A 84 -29.98 -8.03 0.42
C GLY A 84 -30.61 -7.85 1.80
N ILE A 85 -29.77 -7.45 2.75
CA ILE A 85 -30.16 -6.97 4.08
C ILE A 85 -29.94 -5.45 4.15
N HIS A 86 -31.03 -4.71 4.09
CA HIS A 86 -31.06 -3.25 4.15
C HIS A 86 -31.17 -2.74 5.58
N VAL A 87 -30.49 -1.63 5.85
CA VAL A 87 -30.62 -0.88 7.10
C VAL A 87 -31.19 0.49 6.76
N TYR A 88 -32.27 0.88 7.42
CA TYR A 88 -32.89 2.18 7.28
C TYR A 88 -32.76 2.95 8.59
N ILE A 89 -32.26 4.18 8.52
CA ILE A 89 -32.20 5.10 9.66
C ILE A 89 -33.14 6.25 9.39
N ASN A 90 -34.11 6.47 10.28
CA ASN A 90 -35.18 7.46 10.11
C ASN A 90 -35.89 7.40 8.74
N GLY A 91 -36.02 6.19 8.18
CA GLY A 91 -36.68 5.95 6.90
C GLY A 91 -35.80 6.15 5.66
N GLU A 92 -34.54 6.57 5.83
CA GLU A 92 -33.55 6.65 4.76
C GLU A 92 -32.76 5.34 4.67
N ASP A 93 -32.70 4.75 3.47
CA ASP A 93 -31.90 3.55 3.21
C ASP A 93 -30.41 3.86 3.35
N GLN A 94 -29.70 2.97 4.02
CA GLN A 94 -28.23 3.00 4.19
C GLN A 94 -27.61 1.95 3.26
N ALA A 95 -26.32 1.67 3.39
CA ALA A 95 -25.74 0.51 2.72
C ALA A 95 -26.43 -0.73 3.24
N TYR A 96 -26.57 -1.66 2.32
CA TYR A 96 -27.21 -2.92 2.56
C TYR A 96 -26.26 -4.02 2.17
N LEU A 97 -26.28 -5.13 2.92
CA LEU A 97 -25.56 -6.33 2.55
C LEU A 97 -26.20 -6.90 1.28
N ALA A 98 -25.58 -6.72 0.13
CA ALA A 98 -26.06 -7.17 -1.16
C ALA A 98 -25.78 -8.66 -1.39
N TRP A 99 -26.76 -9.38 -1.92
CA TRP A 99 -26.56 -10.78 -2.29
C TRP A 99 -27.23 -11.14 -3.62
N ASP A 100 -26.78 -12.27 -4.17
CA ASP A 100 -27.40 -12.98 -5.28
C ASP A 100 -27.67 -14.44 -4.84
N ASP A 101 -28.15 -15.27 -5.76
CA ASP A 101 -28.48 -16.68 -5.50
C ASP A 101 -27.28 -17.47 -5.00
N GLU A 102 -26.09 -17.24 -5.57
CA GLU A 102 -24.86 -17.92 -5.19
C GLU A 102 -24.39 -17.45 -3.81
N SER A 103 -24.26 -16.15 -3.60
CA SER A 103 -23.67 -15.59 -2.40
C SER A 103 -24.55 -15.81 -1.16
N ALA A 104 -25.88 -15.77 -1.29
CA ALA A 104 -26.76 -16.12 -0.18
C ALA A 104 -26.74 -17.63 0.14
N ALA A 105 -26.58 -18.50 -0.87
CA ALA A 105 -26.45 -19.93 -0.65
C ALA A 105 -25.15 -20.25 0.10
N ASN A 106 -24.05 -19.60 -0.29
CA ASN A 106 -22.76 -19.70 0.38
C ASN A 106 -22.82 -19.16 1.81
N LEU A 107 -23.51 -18.04 2.05
CA LEU A 107 -23.76 -17.56 3.42
C LEU A 107 -24.56 -18.58 4.25
N ALA A 108 -25.60 -19.18 3.68
CA ALA A 108 -26.37 -20.20 4.37
C ALA A 108 -25.53 -21.45 4.68
N GLU A 109 -24.58 -21.82 3.83
CA GLU A 109 -23.63 -22.89 4.09
C GLU A 109 -22.66 -22.53 5.22
N LEU A 110 -22.07 -21.33 5.18
CA LEU A 110 -21.20 -20.81 6.24
C LEU A 110 -21.91 -20.84 7.60
N LEU A 111 -23.15 -20.34 7.66
CA LEU A 111 -23.93 -20.31 8.90
C LEU A 111 -24.24 -21.71 9.47
N LYS A 112 -24.30 -22.77 8.65
CA LYS A 112 -24.46 -24.15 9.18
C LYS A 112 -23.23 -24.61 9.97
N GLY A 113 -22.05 -24.06 9.66
CA GLY A 113 -20.83 -24.33 10.40
C GLY A 113 -20.78 -23.64 11.77
N ILE A 114 -21.67 -22.66 12.03
CA ILE A 114 -21.68 -21.86 13.25
C ILE A 114 -22.65 -22.46 14.27
N PRO A 115 -22.19 -22.90 15.46
CA PRO A 115 -23.08 -23.43 16.49
C PRO A 115 -24.20 -22.46 16.86
N GLY A 116 -25.46 -22.90 16.70
CA GLY A 116 -26.64 -22.11 17.04
C GLY A 116 -27.20 -21.23 15.90
N ALA A 117 -26.58 -21.22 14.72
CA ALA A 117 -27.03 -20.46 13.56
C ALA A 117 -27.88 -21.29 12.57
N ASP A 118 -28.17 -22.56 12.86
CA ASP A 118 -28.95 -23.46 11.99
C ASP A 118 -30.29 -22.86 11.52
N ALA A 119 -31.01 -22.23 12.45
CA ALA A 119 -32.29 -21.61 12.15
C ALA A 119 -32.15 -20.41 11.19
N ALA A 120 -31.05 -19.65 11.30
CA ALA A 120 -30.76 -18.54 10.40
C ALA A 120 -30.38 -19.06 9.00
N ALA A 121 -29.52 -20.09 8.93
CA ALA A 121 -29.14 -20.75 7.68
C ALA A 121 -30.37 -21.28 6.91
N GLN A 122 -31.31 -21.90 7.61
CA GLN A 122 -32.55 -22.42 7.01
C GLN A 122 -33.53 -21.30 6.60
N ALA A 123 -33.46 -20.14 7.25
CA ALA A 123 -34.36 -19.03 6.98
C ALA A 123 -33.97 -18.21 5.73
N ILE A 124 -32.68 -18.15 5.36
CA ILE A 124 -32.19 -17.30 4.25
C ILE A 124 -32.99 -17.48 2.95
N PRO A 125 -33.21 -18.71 2.41
CA PRO A 125 -33.95 -18.87 1.16
C PRO A 125 -35.40 -18.38 1.25
N TRP A 126 -36.00 -18.46 2.44
CA TRP A 126 -37.36 -17.99 2.67
C TRP A 126 -37.40 -16.46 2.85
N LEU A 127 -36.46 -15.88 3.59
CA LEU A 127 -36.34 -14.43 3.81
C LEU A 127 -36.13 -13.66 2.49
N ARG A 128 -35.45 -14.28 1.52
CA ARG A 128 -35.28 -13.71 0.17
C ARG A 128 -36.55 -13.74 -0.69
N ARG A 129 -37.53 -14.58 -0.34
CA ARG A 129 -38.84 -14.66 -1.02
C ARG A 129 -39.90 -13.82 -0.32
N ILE A 130 -39.86 -13.82 1.00
CA ILE A 130 -40.80 -13.12 1.89
C ILE A 130 -40.01 -12.09 2.69
N GLY A 131 -39.99 -10.87 2.19
CA GLY A 131 -39.26 -9.78 2.80
C GLY A 131 -39.79 -9.47 4.18
N LEU A 132 -38.91 -9.55 5.17
CA LEU A 132 -39.20 -9.25 6.56
C LEU A 132 -38.45 -8.00 6.99
N GLY A 133 -38.99 -7.30 7.99
CA GLY A 133 -38.24 -6.25 8.64
C GLY A 133 -38.55 -6.13 10.12
N ALA A 134 -37.64 -5.51 10.84
CA ALA A 134 -37.79 -5.14 12.24
C ALA A 134 -37.38 -3.68 12.40
N ALA A 135 -38.25 -2.87 12.98
CA ALA A 135 -38.04 -1.45 13.20
C ALA A 135 -37.89 -1.19 14.69
N VAL A 136 -36.67 -0.90 15.13
CA VAL A 136 -36.35 -0.49 16.49
C VAL A 136 -36.60 1.01 16.61
N ASN A 137 -37.58 1.39 17.41
CA ASN A 137 -37.89 2.79 17.71
C ASN A 137 -37.35 3.12 19.10
N VAL A 138 -36.55 4.18 19.20
CA VAL A 138 -36.01 4.71 20.46
C VAL A 138 -36.61 6.09 20.72
N PRO A 139 -36.77 6.52 21.99
CA PRO A 139 -37.24 7.85 22.28
C PRO A 139 -36.26 8.90 21.75
N PRO A 140 -36.72 10.11 21.38
CA PRO A 140 -35.82 11.19 20.99
C PRO A 140 -34.84 11.52 22.12
N ALA A 141 -33.55 11.68 21.79
CA ALA A 141 -32.57 12.19 22.76
C ALA A 141 -32.87 13.64 23.15
N GLN A 142 -33.28 14.46 22.18
CA GLN A 142 -33.76 15.85 22.35
C GLN A 142 -34.80 16.16 21.26
N GLY A 143 -35.76 17.05 21.57
CA GLY A 143 -36.77 17.52 20.60
C GLY A 143 -38.01 16.61 20.46
N GLN A 144 -38.85 16.93 19.48
CA GLN A 144 -40.08 16.17 19.18
C GLN A 144 -39.77 14.87 18.42
N PRO A 145 -40.64 13.85 18.52
CA PRO A 145 -40.56 12.67 17.66
C PRO A 145 -40.56 13.05 16.18
N LEU A 146 -39.66 12.46 15.40
CA LEU A 146 -39.62 12.65 13.95
C LEU A 146 -40.80 11.95 13.27
N ASP A 147 -41.39 12.59 12.26
CA ASP A 147 -42.33 11.92 11.36
C ASP A 147 -41.53 11.10 10.34
N ILE A 148 -41.40 9.80 10.62
CA ILE A 148 -40.56 8.90 9.84
C ILE A 148 -41.41 8.22 8.76
N PRO A 149 -41.10 8.40 7.46
CA PRO A 149 -41.91 7.84 6.40
C PRO A 149 -41.95 6.31 6.47
N ARG A 150 -43.10 5.74 6.11
CA ARG A 150 -43.22 4.28 5.97
C ARG A 150 -42.37 3.80 4.80
N TRP A 151 -41.69 2.68 4.99
CA TRP A 151 -40.95 1.99 3.94
C TRP A 151 -41.86 1.67 2.74
N ARG A 152 -41.36 1.94 1.53
CA ARG A 152 -42.14 1.85 0.28
C ARG A 152 -41.72 0.70 -0.64
N GLY A 153 -40.76 -0.12 -0.22
CA GLY A 153 -40.22 -1.24 -0.99
C GLY A 153 -38.71 -1.22 -1.06
N GLU A 154 -38.15 -2.33 -1.51
CA GLU A 154 -36.70 -2.55 -1.64
C GLU A 154 -36.10 -1.54 -2.61
N THR A 155 -35.08 -0.83 -2.15
CA THR A 155 -34.32 0.16 -2.89
C THR A 155 -33.02 -0.49 -3.35
N SER A 156 -32.93 -0.85 -4.63
CA SER A 156 -31.66 -1.32 -5.19
C SER A 156 -30.81 -0.11 -5.57
N ILE A 157 -29.61 -0.01 -5.02
CA ILE A 157 -28.58 0.85 -5.62
C ILE A 157 -28.37 0.32 -7.04
N THR A 158 -28.74 1.14 -8.03
CA THR A 158 -28.48 0.82 -9.43
C THR A 158 -27.04 1.20 -9.68
N PRO A 159 -26.14 0.26 -10.03
CA PRO A 159 -24.80 0.60 -10.41
C PRO A 159 -24.88 1.63 -11.55
N PRO A 160 -24.35 2.85 -11.42
CA PRO A 160 -24.18 3.69 -12.59
C PRO A 160 -23.36 2.90 -13.61
N ALA A 161 -23.67 3.04 -14.90
CA ALA A 161 -22.86 2.48 -15.97
C ALA A 161 -21.49 3.17 -15.93
N GLN A 162 -20.57 2.63 -15.14
CA GLN A 162 -19.25 3.18 -14.93
C GLN A 162 -18.24 2.41 -15.76
N PRO A 163 -17.23 3.11 -16.30
CA PRO A 163 -16.13 2.45 -17.00
C PRO A 163 -15.42 1.48 -16.03
N PRO A 164 -14.85 0.38 -16.55
CA PRO A 164 -14.07 -0.55 -15.75
C PRO A 164 -12.99 0.21 -14.97
N GLN A 165 -12.69 -0.23 -13.75
CA GLN A 165 -11.54 0.23 -12.97
C GLN A 165 -10.32 0.26 -13.90
N ARG A 166 -9.73 1.44 -14.10
CA ARG A 166 -8.54 1.60 -14.94
C ARG A 166 -7.33 1.30 -14.08
N GLY A 167 -6.44 0.44 -14.57
CA GLY A 167 -5.16 0.12 -13.95
C GLY A 167 -5.13 -1.27 -13.31
N GLU A 168 -3.92 -1.74 -13.00
CA GLU A 168 -3.73 -2.99 -12.29
C GLU A 168 -4.19 -2.86 -10.83
N PRO A 169 -4.80 -3.91 -10.25
CA PRO A 169 -5.20 -3.88 -8.85
C PRO A 169 -3.97 -3.87 -7.94
N LEU A 170 -4.06 -3.11 -6.85
CA LEU A 170 -3.21 -3.31 -5.68
C LEU A 170 -3.62 -4.61 -5.00
N VAL A 171 -2.76 -5.63 -5.01
CA VAL A 171 -3.02 -6.90 -4.32
C VAL A 171 -2.23 -6.90 -3.03
N LEU A 172 -2.94 -6.88 -1.90
CA LEU A 172 -2.36 -6.96 -0.56
C LEU A 172 -2.65 -8.34 0.02
N GLY A 173 -1.64 -9.22 0.04
CA GLY A 173 -1.70 -10.48 0.75
C GLY A 173 -1.25 -10.32 2.20
N LEU A 174 -2.12 -10.65 3.15
CA LEU A 174 -1.82 -10.79 4.57
C LEU A 174 -1.88 -12.27 4.97
N SER A 175 -0.90 -12.76 5.72
CA SER A 175 -0.93 -14.10 6.29
C SER A 175 -0.73 -14.02 7.80
N PHE A 176 -1.54 -14.75 8.57
CA PHE A 176 -1.41 -14.84 10.03
C PHE A 176 -1.25 -16.30 10.45
N ASP A 177 -0.26 -16.57 11.30
CA ASP A 177 -0.03 -17.90 11.86
C ASP A 177 -0.94 -18.21 13.08
N GLU A 178 -0.79 -19.40 13.67
CA GLU A 178 -1.59 -19.81 14.83
C GLU A 178 -1.33 -18.96 16.09
N ARG A 179 -0.21 -18.25 16.14
CA ARG A 179 0.13 -17.31 17.22
C ARG A 179 -0.32 -15.88 16.90
N GLY A 180 -0.96 -15.67 15.75
CA GLY A 180 -1.40 -14.37 15.27
C GLY A 180 -0.26 -13.47 14.80
N SER A 181 0.96 -13.99 14.64
CA SER A 181 2.05 -13.26 13.98
C SER A 181 1.74 -13.17 12.50
N GLY A 182 1.66 -11.93 12.00
CA GLY A 182 1.27 -11.62 10.65
C GLY A 182 2.43 -11.25 9.73
N ALA A 183 2.23 -11.41 8.43
CA ALA A 183 3.12 -10.93 7.38
C ALA A 183 2.29 -10.33 6.23
N VAL A 184 2.87 -9.36 5.49
CA VAL A 184 2.29 -8.77 4.28
C VAL A 184 3.18 -9.07 3.09
N GLY A 185 2.68 -9.80 2.09
CA GLY A 185 3.50 -10.21 0.94
C GLY A 185 4.73 -11.06 1.29
N GLY A 186 4.74 -11.69 2.46
CA GLY A 186 5.93 -12.36 3.00
C GLY A 186 6.85 -11.47 3.85
N ILE A 187 6.57 -10.16 3.98
CA ILE A 187 7.27 -9.27 4.92
C ILE A 187 6.71 -9.47 6.34
N PRO A 188 7.50 -9.97 7.30
CA PRO A 188 7.02 -10.19 8.66
C PRO A 188 6.65 -8.88 9.36
N GLY A 189 5.58 -8.87 10.14
CA GLY A 189 5.16 -7.72 10.93
C GLY A 189 6.22 -7.24 11.92
N GLU A 190 7.03 -8.15 12.45
CA GLU A 190 8.17 -7.82 13.32
C GLU A 190 9.28 -7.07 12.56
N ALA A 191 9.45 -7.33 11.26
CA ALA A 191 10.37 -6.56 10.42
C ALA A 191 9.83 -5.14 10.18
N LEU A 192 8.51 -4.99 9.98
CA LEU A 192 7.86 -3.68 9.87
C LEU A 192 7.92 -2.87 11.17
N ALA A 193 7.96 -3.54 12.33
CA ALA A 193 8.08 -2.86 13.62
C ALA A 193 9.36 -2.04 13.75
N ALA A 194 10.43 -2.41 13.04
CA ALA A 194 11.65 -1.61 12.99
C ALA A 194 11.45 -0.25 12.28
N LEU A 195 10.47 -0.16 11.37
CA LEU A 195 10.13 1.07 10.65
C LEU A 195 9.05 1.88 11.39
N LEU A 196 8.04 1.19 11.91
CA LEU A 196 6.83 1.82 12.47
C LEU A 196 6.85 1.95 14.00
N GLY A 197 7.89 1.45 14.67
CA GLY A 197 8.02 1.40 16.13
C GLY A 197 7.09 0.39 16.82
N THR A 198 6.14 -0.20 16.10
CA THR A 198 5.18 -1.20 16.58
C THR A 198 4.90 -2.23 15.49
N ASN A 199 4.57 -3.47 15.85
CA ASN A 199 4.16 -4.49 14.89
C ASN A 199 2.70 -4.23 14.47
N PRO A 200 2.42 -3.81 13.22
CA PRO A 200 1.05 -3.55 12.79
C PRO A 200 0.26 -4.82 12.45
N LEU A 201 0.93 -5.97 12.30
CA LEU A 201 0.35 -7.23 11.87
C LEU A 201 0.39 -8.25 13.01
N GLN A 202 -0.25 -7.92 14.12
CA GLN A 202 -0.45 -8.84 15.24
C GLN A 202 -1.94 -9.01 15.51
N LEU A 203 -2.42 -10.25 15.43
CA LEU A 203 -3.76 -10.62 15.87
C LEU A 203 -3.70 -11.43 17.17
N ASP A 204 -4.79 -11.38 17.93
CA ASP A 204 -4.94 -12.22 19.11
C ASP A 204 -5.11 -13.70 18.69
N PRO A 205 -4.35 -14.66 19.27
CA PRO A 205 -4.46 -16.08 18.93
C PRO A 205 -5.87 -16.65 19.13
N GLY A 206 -6.60 -16.17 20.16
CA GLY A 206 -7.98 -16.56 20.40
C GLY A 206 -8.92 -16.14 19.27
N THR A 207 -8.68 -14.96 18.70
CA THR A 207 -9.38 -14.45 17.52
C THR A 207 -9.09 -15.30 16.29
N ILE A 208 -7.82 -15.65 16.02
CA ILE A 208 -7.46 -16.57 14.92
C ILE A 208 -8.16 -17.92 15.08
N ALA A 209 -8.10 -18.51 16.28
CA ALA A 209 -8.74 -19.79 16.57
C ALA A 209 -10.27 -19.71 16.37
N GLN A 210 -10.89 -18.62 16.80
CA GLN A 210 -12.31 -18.38 16.60
C GLN A 210 -12.65 -18.28 15.11
N LEU A 211 -11.95 -17.45 14.34
CA LEU A 211 -12.21 -17.28 12.90
C LEU A 211 -12.05 -18.61 12.15
N ARG A 212 -10.97 -19.36 12.42
CA ARG A 212 -10.75 -20.69 11.85
C ARG A 212 -11.85 -21.68 12.24
N SER A 213 -12.34 -21.65 13.48
CA SER A 213 -13.44 -22.50 13.93
C SER A 213 -14.78 -22.21 13.22
N LEU A 214 -14.95 -20.98 12.71
CA LEU A 214 -16.09 -20.57 11.89
C LEU A 214 -15.93 -20.94 10.41
N GLY A 215 -14.84 -21.64 10.04
CA GLY A 215 -14.53 -21.98 8.64
C GLY A 215 -14.03 -20.79 7.84
N LEU A 216 -13.44 -19.79 8.49
CA LEU A 216 -12.81 -18.65 7.81
C LEU A 216 -11.31 -18.95 7.70
N GLY A 217 -10.91 -19.65 6.64
CA GLY A 217 -9.49 -19.95 6.36
C GLY A 217 -8.83 -18.81 5.58
N ARG A 218 -9.39 -18.50 4.42
CA ARG A 218 -8.96 -17.42 3.53
C ARG A 218 -10.10 -16.45 3.30
N ILE A 219 -9.83 -15.17 3.47
CA ILE A 219 -10.80 -14.10 3.26
C ILE A 219 -10.24 -13.22 2.15
N ALA A 220 -10.98 -13.03 1.06
CA ALA A 220 -10.63 -12.03 0.05
C ALA A 220 -11.67 -10.90 0.04
N VAL A 221 -11.18 -9.66 -0.02
CA VAL A 221 -11.99 -8.44 -0.12
C VAL A 221 -11.48 -7.64 -1.31
N GLU A 222 -12.33 -7.37 -2.29
CA GLU A 222 -11.96 -6.63 -3.50
C GLU A 222 -12.80 -5.37 -3.61
N THR A 223 -12.23 -4.21 -3.88
CA THR A 223 -13.00 -2.99 -4.11
C THR A 223 -13.55 -2.97 -5.53
N THR A 224 -14.75 -2.42 -5.70
CA THR A 224 -15.42 -2.16 -6.99
C THR A 224 -15.99 -0.73 -6.95
N PRO A 225 -16.29 -0.08 -8.08
CA PRO A 225 -16.83 1.29 -8.05
C PRO A 225 -18.17 1.47 -7.32
N THR A 226 -18.87 0.38 -7.03
CA THR A 226 -20.22 0.38 -6.44
C THR A 226 -20.34 -0.48 -5.18
N GLY A 227 -19.19 -0.91 -4.63
CA GLY A 227 -19.12 -1.77 -3.46
C GLY A 227 -17.80 -2.54 -3.37
N LEU A 228 -17.78 -3.67 -2.67
CA LEU A 228 -16.64 -4.49 -2.25
C LEU A 228 -16.95 -6.00 -2.43
N SER A 229 -16.37 -6.74 -3.35
CA SER A 229 -16.59 -8.20 -3.34
C SER A 229 -16.00 -8.84 -2.07
N ILE A 230 -16.66 -9.85 -1.51
CA ILE A 230 -16.14 -10.64 -0.39
C ILE A 230 -16.18 -12.11 -0.79
N SER A 231 -15.11 -12.84 -0.54
CA SER A 231 -15.12 -14.29 -0.62
C SER A 231 -14.42 -14.92 0.58
N VAL A 232 -14.87 -16.12 0.92
CA VAL A 232 -14.25 -16.97 1.93
C VAL A 232 -13.92 -18.31 1.32
N ASP A 233 -12.66 -18.74 1.40
CA ASP A 233 -12.15 -19.97 0.81
C ASP A 233 -12.55 -20.12 -0.68
N GLY A 234 -12.53 -19.01 -1.41
CA GLY A 234 -12.90 -18.93 -2.83
C GLY A 234 -14.40 -18.93 -3.10
N LYS A 235 -15.25 -19.05 -2.07
CA LYS A 235 -16.71 -18.95 -2.21
C LYS A 235 -17.15 -17.50 -2.05
N LYS A 236 -17.85 -16.98 -3.06
CA LYS A 236 -18.45 -15.63 -3.01
C LYS A 236 -19.43 -15.53 -1.84
N LEU A 237 -19.26 -14.53 -1.00
CA LEU A 237 -20.19 -14.19 0.08
C LEU A 237 -20.96 -12.90 -0.27
N PRO A 238 -22.04 -12.60 0.46
CA PRO A 238 -22.77 -11.35 0.29
C PRO A 238 -21.83 -10.15 0.41
N GLY A 239 -22.03 -9.22 -0.52
CA GLY A 239 -21.42 -7.92 -0.55
C GLY A 239 -22.27 -6.85 0.16
N ILE A 240 -22.16 -5.59 -0.26
CA ILE A 240 -22.61 -4.27 0.20
C ILE A 240 -22.74 -3.46 -1.07
N ALA A 241 -23.85 -2.81 -1.26
CA ALA A 241 -23.85 -1.79 -2.29
C ALA A 241 -23.54 -0.45 -1.62
N TYR A 242 -22.67 0.33 -2.25
CA TYR A 242 -22.56 1.74 -1.94
C TYR A 242 -22.75 2.61 -3.18
N ASP A 243 -23.19 3.83 -2.93
CA ASP A 243 -23.14 4.95 -3.86
C ASP A 243 -22.56 6.18 -3.14
N ALA A 244 -22.35 7.27 -3.87
CA ALA A 244 -21.80 8.49 -3.29
C ALA A 244 -22.68 9.07 -2.15
N THR A 245 -24.01 8.93 -2.25
CA THR A 245 -24.93 9.42 -1.22
C THR A 245 -24.83 8.59 0.05
N TYR A 246 -24.64 7.27 -0.07
CA TYR A 246 -24.35 6.39 1.06
C TYR A 246 -23.04 6.77 1.75
N LEU A 247 -21.93 6.89 1.01
CA LEU A 247 -20.62 7.16 1.61
C LEU A 247 -20.64 8.48 2.40
N GLN A 248 -21.35 9.50 1.88
CA GLN A 248 -21.60 10.75 2.60
C GLN A 248 -22.45 10.58 3.87
N ARG A 249 -23.45 9.69 3.86
CA ARG A 249 -24.26 9.39 5.04
C ARG A 249 -23.44 8.62 6.07
N LEU A 250 -22.70 7.59 5.65
CA LEU A 250 -21.81 6.82 6.53
C LEU A 250 -20.84 7.74 7.28
N ARG A 251 -20.25 8.72 6.59
CA ARG A 251 -19.36 9.71 7.20
C ARG A 251 -20.00 10.50 8.34
N ARG A 252 -21.31 10.78 8.28
CA ARG A 252 -22.03 11.48 9.37
C ARG A 252 -22.23 10.62 10.61
N VAL A 253 -22.21 9.30 10.41
CA VAL A 253 -22.50 8.30 11.45
C VAL A 253 -21.21 7.76 12.06
N LEU A 254 -20.09 7.81 11.34
CA LEU A 254 -18.77 7.34 11.81
C LEU A 254 -18.40 7.83 13.22
N PRO A 255 -18.55 9.13 13.59
CA PRO A 255 -18.14 9.58 14.91
C PRO A 255 -18.91 8.89 16.06
N ALA A 256 -20.20 8.60 15.83
CA ALA A 256 -21.02 7.89 16.80
C ALA A 256 -20.61 6.41 16.95
N VAL A 257 -20.07 5.81 15.89
CA VAL A 257 -19.66 4.39 15.85
C VAL A 257 -18.24 4.20 16.38
N LEU A 258 -17.33 5.11 16.04
CA LEU A 258 -15.91 5.04 16.38
C LEU A 258 -15.58 5.60 17.78
N GLY A 259 -16.55 6.22 18.43
CA GLY A 259 -16.36 6.77 19.78
C GLY A 259 -15.52 8.06 19.82
N GLY A 260 -15.40 8.79 18.70
CA GLY A 260 -14.77 10.10 18.65
C GLY A 260 -13.24 10.12 18.45
N ASP A 261 -12.63 9.03 17.98
CA ASP A 261 -11.19 9.03 17.65
C ASP A 261 -10.94 9.82 16.36
N ALA A 262 -10.42 11.04 16.52
CA ALA A 262 -10.19 11.98 15.42
C ALA A 262 -9.25 11.45 14.34
N ASN A 263 -8.22 10.67 14.71
CA ASN A 263 -7.24 10.16 13.74
C ASN A 263 -7.83 9.03 12.90
N LEU A 264 -8.62 8.14 13.54
CA LEU A 264 -9.36 7.10 12.83
C LEU A 264 -10.47 7.70 11.96
N GLU A 265 -11.17 8.72 12.44
CA GLU A 265 -12.19 9.43 11.68
C GLU A 265 -11.63 10.10 10.41
N GLU A 266 -10.48 10.76 10.51
CA GLU A 266 -9.81 11.38 9.36
C GLU A 266 -9.37 10.33 8.34
N THR A 267 -8.68 9.28 8.79
CA THR A 267 -8.20 8.19 7.94
C THR A 267 -9.35 7.48 7.23
N LEU A 268 -10.39 7.11 7.97
CA LEU A 268 -11.57 6.44 7.41
C LEU A 268 -12.36 7.38 6.49
N GLY A 269 -12.44 8.67 6.82
CA GLY A 269 -13.03 9.68 5.95
C GLY A 269 -12.37 9.73 4.57
N GLY A 270 -11.04 9.77 4.53
CA GLY A 270 -10.27 9.73 3.28
C GLY A 270 -10.46 8.43 2.50
N VAL A 271 -10.42 7.27 3.20
CA VAL A 271 -10.69 5.97 2.57
C VAL A 271 -12.07 5.93 1.94
N LEU A 272 -13.11 6.37 2.64
CA LEU A 272 -14.49 6.38 2.12
C LEU A 272 -14.64 7.24 0.86
N GLU A 273 -13.91 8.35 0.75
CA GLU A 273 -13.91 9.19 -0.45
C GLU A 273 -13.24 8.50 -1.64
N GLN A 274 -12.18 7.72 -1.40
CA GLN A 274 -11.44 7.02 -2.45
C GLN A 274 -12.00 5.64 -2.81
N LEU A 275 -12.85 5.03 -1.96
CA LEU A 275 -13.39 3.68 -2.17
C LEU A 275 -13.89 3.41 -3.61
N PRO A 276 -14.69 4.28 -4.25
CA PRO A 276 -15.17 4.05 -5.62
C PRO A 276 -14.07 4.05 -6.69
N ASN A 277 -12.94 4.70 -6.42
CA ASN A 277 -11.80 4.82 -7.33
C ASN A 277 -10.69 3.82 -7.00
N LEU A 278 -10.72 3.23 -5.81
CA LEU A 278 -9.73 2.27 -5.36
C LEU A 278 -9.89 0.95 -6.12
N ASN A 279 -8.78 0.40 -6.61
CA ASN A 279 -8.71 -0.95 -7.18
C ASN A 279 -7.80 -1.80 -6.29
N LEU A 280 -8.35 -2.31 -5.20
CA LEU A 280 -7.66 -3.06 -4.14
C LEU A 280 -8.22 -4.47 -4.07
N ALA A 281 -7.34 -5.45 -3.97
CA ALA A 281 -7.65 -6.84 -3.62
C ALA A 281 -6.87 -7.21 -2.35
N LEU A 282 -7.55 -7.26 -1.22
CA LEU A 282 -7.01 -7.70 0.07
C LEU A 282 -7.27 -9.20 0.23
N ASN A 283 -6.21 -9.99 0.38
CA ASN A 283 -6.28 -11.42 0.61
C ASN A 283 -5.71 -11.74 1.99
N VAL A 284 -6.51 -12.25 2.91
CA VAL A 284 -6.10 -12.62 4.27
C VAL A 284 -6.12 -14.14 4.42
N ASP A 285 -4.97 -14.76 4.65
CA ASP A 285 -4.83 -16.17 4.98
C ASP A 285 -4.60 -16.34 6.49
N LEU A 286 -5.49 -17.06 7.16
CA LEU A 286 -5.43 -17.33 8.60
C LEU A 286 -4.80 -18.70 8.90
N THR A 287 -4.23 -19.36 7.90
CA THR A 287 -3.54 -20.65 8.03
C THR A 287 -2.02 -20.51 8.11
N GLY A 288 -1.51 -19.30 7.87
CA GLY A 288 -0.07 -19.00 7.79
C GLY A 288 0.54 -19.31 6.43
N ALA A 289 -0.28 -19.57 5.39
CA ALA A 289 0.23 -19.76 4.05
C ALA A 289 0.72 -18.41 3.47
N PRO A 290 1.83 -18.41 2.71
CA PRO A 290 2.32 -17.18 2.09
C PRO A 290 1.28 -16.64 1.10
N THR A 291 1.10 -15.33 1.11
CA THR A 291 0.16 -14.60 0.25
C THR A 291 0.90 -13.65 -0.68
N GLU A 292 0.35 -13.42 -1.86
CA GLU A 292 0.92 -12.56 -2.89
C GLU A 292 0.83 -11.07 -2.51
N LEU A 293 1.86 -10.30 -2.84
CA LEU A 293 1.83 -8.84 -2.82
C LEU A 293 2.12 -8.36 -4.24
N LYS A 294 1.18 -7.61 -4.81
CA LYS A 294 1.35 -6.99 -6.12
C LYS A 294 1.09 -5.49 -6.00
N LEU A 295 2.14 -4.71 -6.20
CA LEU A 295 2.05 -3.26 -6.18
C LEU A 295 1.83 -2.75 -7.62
N PRO A 296 0.79 -1.94 -7.87
CA PRO A 296 0.65 -1.27 -9.15
C PRO A 296 1.68 -0.14 -9.23
N ASP A 297 1.64 0.64 -10.31
CA ASP A 297 2.28 1.95 -10.31
C ASP A 297 1.77 2.78 -9.14
N LEU A 298 2.68 3.23 -8.28
CA LEU A 298 2.37 3.94 -7.05
C LEU A 298 2.50 5.46 -7.27
N PRO A 299 1.38 6.19 -7.38
CA PRO A 299 1.38 7.64 -7.32
C PRO A 299 1.53 8.10 -5.87
N LEU A 300 2.57 8.88 -5.60
CA LEU A 300 2.89 9.47 -4.32
C LEU A 300 2.93 10.99 -4.44
N LYS A 301 2.23 11.69 -3.54
CA LYS A 301 2.34 13.14 -3.42
C LYS A 301 3.00 13.48 -2.09
N VAL A 302 3.93 14.44 -2.12
CA VAL A 302 4.60 14.94 -0.92
C VAL A 302 4.03 16.30 -0.56
N GLY A 303 3.50 16.44 0.65
CA GLY A 303 3.07 17.71 1.21
C GLY A 303 4.25 18.66 1.48
N GLU A 304 3.96 19.94 1.67
CA GLU A 304 4.98 20.94 2.02
C GLU A 304 5.73 20.57 3.31
N ASP A 305 5.02 19.97 4.26
CA ASP A 305 5.49 19.46 5.55
C ASP A 305 6.17 18.08 5.47
N GLY A 306 6.26 17.49 4.28
CA GLY A 306 6.83 16.16 4.05
C GLY A 306 5.84 15.01 4.28
N SER A 307 4.56 15.29 4.56
CA SER A 307 3.50 14.27 4.60
C SER A 307 3.39 13.54 3.26
N LEU A 308 3.00 12.27 3.31
CA LEU A 308 2.85 11.42 2.13
C LEU A 308 1.38 11.09 1.86
N GLU A 309 0.97 11.32 0.62
CA GLU A 309 -0.27 10.81 0.05
C GLU A 309 0.07 9.67 -0.91
N VAL A 310 -0.44 8.47 -0.68
CA VAL A 310 -0.24 7.29 -1.53
C VAL A 310 -1.59 6.89 -2.10
N LEU A 311 -1.71 6.78 -3.43
CA LEU A 311 -3.00 6.48 -4.08
C LEU A 311 -4.12 7.48 -3.70
N GLY A 312 -3.74 8.73 -3.41
CA GLY A 312 -4.68 9.78 -2.95
C GLY A 312 -5.18 9.60 -1.51
N LEU A 313 -4.49 8.78 -0.70
CA LEU A 313 -4.75 8.58 0.72
C LEU A 313 -3.56 9.10 1.54
N SER A 314 -3.82 9.99 2.49
CA SER A 314 -2.82 10.41 3.47
C SER A 314 -2.36 9.21 4.30
N VAL A 315 -1.05 9.10 4.54
CA VAL A 315 -0.45 8.06 5.40
C VAL A 315 0.00 8.69 6.72
N PRO A 316 -0.78 8.58 7.81
CA PRO A 316 -0.44 9.20 9.08
C PRO A 316 0.87 8.65 9.66
N GLY A 317 1.67 9.53 10.26
CA GLY A 317 2.90 9.15 10.96
C GLY A 317 4.10 8.83 10.05
N LEU A 318 3.91 8.80 8.73
CA LEU A 318 5.00 8.65 7.76
C LEU A 318 5.26 9.98 7.05
N THR A 319 6.41 10.59 7.34
CA THR A 319 6.86 11.80 6.66
C THR A 319 8.25 11.61 6.07
N LEU A 320 8.51 12.24 4.93
CA LEU A 320 9.85 12.36 4.40
C LEU A 320 10.59 13.49 5.13
N PRO A 321 11.83 13.27 5.62
CA PRO A 321 12.57 14.31 6.33
C PRO A 321 12.76 15.55 5.45
N ALA A 322 12.43 16.73 5.99
CA ALA A 322 12.54 17.99 5.26
C ALA A 322 13.97 18.25 4.73
N GLU A 323 14.99 17.85 5.48
CA GLU A 323 16.40 17.96 5.08
C GLU A 323 16.73 17.12 3.85
N THR A 324 16.01 16.01 3.62
CA THR A 324 16.18 15.17 2.42
C THR A 324 15.47 15.79 1.21
N LEU A 325 14.36 16.48 1.42
CA LEU A 325 13.57 17.12 0.36
C LEU A 325 14.15 18.48 -0.06
N LYS A 326 14.78 19.20 0.87
CA LYS A 326 15.26 20.56 0.65
C LYS A 326 16.21 20.69 -0.54
N PRO A 327 17.24 19.84 -0.73
CA PRO A 327 18.13 19.95 -1.89
C PRO A 327 17.38 19.76 -3.22
N LEU A 328 16.41 18.84 -3.28
CA LEU A 328 15.60 18.60 -4.49
C LEU A 328 14.72 19.82 -4.79
N ARG A 329 14.08 20.39 -3.77
CA ARG A 329 13.27 21.60 -3.89
C ARG A 329 14.09 22.83 -4.29
N ASP A 330 15.27 23.00 -3.71
CA ASP A 330 16.19 24.11 -4.02
C ASP A 330 16.75 24.00 -5.46
N LEU A 331 16.85 22.78 -6.00
CA LEU A 331 17.18 22.50 -7.40
C LEU A 331 15.99 22.67 -8.37
N GLY A 332 14.78 22.94 -7.85
CA GLY A 332 13.58 23.10 -8.66
C GLY A 332 12.98 21.78 -9.16
N VAL A 333 13.31 20.66 -8.53
CA VAL A 333 12.75 19.36 -8.88
C VAL A 333 11.29 19.28 -8.46
N GLU A 334 10.39 19.02 -9.42
CA GLU A 334 8.96 18.89 -9.17
C GLU A 334 8.53 17.43 -9.17
N HIS A 335 9.09 16.61 -10.06
CA HIS A 335 8.66 15.25 -10.33
C HIS A 335 9.81 14.25 -10.30
N LEU A 336 9.57 13.10 -9.68
CA LEU A 336 10.51 11.97 -9.63
C LEU A 336 9.76 10.69 -10.03
N ALA A 337 10.31 9.96 -11.00
CA ALA A 337 9.81 8.66 -11.42
C ALA A 337 10.89 7.60 -11.18
N LEU A 338 10.54 6.49 -10.52
CA LEU A 338 11.45 5.39 -10.21
C LEU A 338 10.88 4.06 -10.68
N SER A 339 11.70 3.23 -11.31
CA SER A 339 11.46 1.80 -11.47
C SER A 339 12.58 1.07 -10.74
N LEU A 340 12.21 0.29 -9.73
CA LEU A 340 13.14 -0.42 -8.85
C LEU A 340 12.88 -1.92 -8.97
N SER A 341 13.91 -2.70 -9.25
CA SER A 341 13.83 -4.16 -9.30
C SER A 341 15.09 -4.81 -8.72
N THR A 342 15.11 -6.14 -8.67
CA THR A 342 16.34 -6.90 -8.36
C THR A 342 17.38 -6.86 -9.48
N GLU A 343 16.97 -6.45 -10.70
CA GLU A 343 17.81 -6.43 -11.89
C GLU A 343 18.36 -5.02 -12.17
N ASP A 344 17.58 -3.98 -11.87
CA ASP A 344 17.90 -2.61 -12.24
C ASP A 344 17.21 -1.51 -11.41
N VAL A 345 17.72 -0.29 -11.59
CA VAL A 345 17.17 0.95 -11.07
C VAL A 345 17.13 1.97 -12.20
N ILE A 346 15.93 2.41 -12.54
CA ILE A 346 15.68 3.51 -13.49
C ILE A 346 15.13 4.68 -12.70
N ILE A 347 15.71 5.86 -12.91
CA ILE A 347 15.28 7.10 -12.28
C ILE A 347 15.10 8.14 -13.38
N ALA A 348 14.00 8.87 -13.33
CA ALA A 348 13.80 10.07 -14.14
C ALA A 348 13.36 11.23 -13.25
N ILE A 349 13.89 12.42 -13.51
CA ILE A 349 13.61 13.66 -12.80
C ILE A 349 13.05 14.66 -13.81
N ASP A 350 11.86 15.20 -13.54
CA ASP A 350 11.16 16.14 -14.43
C ASP A 350 11.07 15.66 -15.89
N GLY A 351 10.90 14.34 -16.06
CA GLY A 351 10.84 13.68 -17.37
C GLY A 351 12.19 13.40 -18.04
N GLN A 352 13.32 13.82 -17.45
CA GLN A 352 14.66 13.53 -17.93
C GLN A 352 15.22 12.29 -17.25
N ALA A 353 15.68 11.31 -18.03
CA ALA A 353 16.26 10.09 -17.50
C ALA A 353 17.66 10.33 -16.91
N LEU A 354 17.91 9.75 -15.74
CA LEU A 354 19.25 9.58 -15.19
C LEU A 354 19.91 8.32 -15.77
N PRO A 355 21.23 8.13 -15.53
CA PRO A 355 21.89 6.88 -15.88
C PRO A 355 21.15 5.66 -15.32
N HIS A 356 21.02 4.61 -16.13
CA HIS A 356 20.30 3.38 -15.79
C HIS A 356 21.26 2.42 -15.11
N ILE A 357 20.98 2.08 -13.85
CA ILE A 357 21.84 1.18 -13.08
C ILE A 357 21.30 -0.24 -13.24
N ARG A 358 22.17 -1.20 -13.57
CA ARG A 358 21.86 -2.63 -13.63
C ARG A 358 22.74 -3.38 -12.65
N PHE A 359 22.18 -4.36 -11.97
CA PHE A 359 22.93 -5.17 -11.03
C PHE A 359 23.48 -6.42 -11.72
N GLY A 360 24.74 -6.76 -11.41
CA GLY A 360 25.27 -8.06 -11.77
C GLY A 360 24.64 -9.18 -10.92
N PRO A 361 25.00 -10.45 -11.16
CA PRO A 361 24.50 -11.57 -10.34
C PRO A 361 24.79 -11.36 -8.84
N ASN A 362 23.74 -11.32 -8.01
CA ASN A 362 23.81 -10.98 -6.58
C ASN A 362 24.36 -9.57 -6.25
N GLY A 363 24.47 -8.69 -7.24
CA GLY A 363 25.00 -7.34 -7.09
C GLY A 363 24.20 -6.51 -6.08
N LEU A 364 22.87 -6.47 -6.24
CA LEU A 364 21.97 -5.77 -5.32
C LEU A 364 22.13 -6.30 -3.88
N ASN A 365 22.10 -7.61 -3.67
CA ASN A 365 22.24 -8.22 -2.34
C ASN A 365 23.56 -7.86 -1.67
N THR A 366 24.64 -7.80 -2.46
CA THR A 366 25.96 -7.39 -1.98
C THR A 366 25.94 -5.91 -1.55
N LEU A 367 25.37 -5.03 -2.38
CA LEU A 367 25.24 -3.60 -2.08
C LEU A 367 24.33 -3.33 -0.86
N LEU A 368 23.19 -4.01 -0.76
CA LEU A 368 22.28 -3.91 0.38
C LEU A 368 22.93 -4.39 1.68
N GLY A 369 23.81 -5.40 1.62
CA GLY A 369 24.60 -5.83 2.77
C GLY A 369 25.52 -4.73 3.32
N VAL A 370 26.15 -3.96 2.42
CA VAL A 370 27.02 -2.83 2.79
C VAL A 370 26.19 -1.63 3.28
N VAL A 371 25.21 -1.19 2.49
CA VAL A 371 24.39 0.00 2.78
C VAL A 371 23.49 -0.21 4.01
N GLY A 372 22.87 -1.38 4.12
CA GLY A 372 22.01 -1.75 5.25
C GLY A 372 22.71 -1.65 6.60
N GLY A 373 23.97 -2.09 6.65
CA GLY A 373 24.80 -1.97 7.86
C GLY A 373 25.12 -0.53 8.23
N GLN A 374 25.22 0.39 7.26
CA GLN A 374 25.46 1.81 7.50
C GLN A 374 24.18 2.57 7.88
N ALA A 375 23.04 2.20 7.30
CA ALA A 375 21.74 2.81 7.56
C ALA A 375 21.04 2.25 8.82
N ASN A 376 21.68 1.32 9.55
CA ASN A 376 21.11 0.62 10.70
C ASN A 376 19.76 -0.07 10.38
N LEU A 377 19.59 -0.51 9.13
CA LEU A 377 18.40 -1.23 8.70
C LEU A 377 18.55 -2.72 9.05
N PRO A 378 17.56 -3.35 9.69
CA PRO A 378 17.63 -4.77 10.01
C PRO A 378 17.74 -5.61 8.73
N LYS A 379 18.72 -6.51 8.69
CA LYS A 379 18.88 -7.45 7.57
C LYS A 379 17.58 -8.22 7.20
N PRO A 380 16.77 -8.71 8.15
CA PRO A 380 15.52 -9.39 7.82
C PRO A 380 14.53 -8.50 7.05
N LEU A 381 14.52 -7.19 7.32
CA LEU A 381 13.68 -6.24 6.59
C LEU A 381 14.18 -6.06 5.15
N LEU A 382 15.49 -5.90 4.96
CA LEU A 382 16.09 -5.77 3.63
C LEU A 382 15.87 -7.01 2.77
N ASP A 383 16.08 -8.19 3.35
CA ASP A 383 15.85 -9.47 2.68
C ASP A 383 14.36 -9.60 2.29
N ALA A 384 13.45 -9.28 3.23
CA ALA A 384 12.01 -9.34 2.96
C ALA A 384 11.54 -8.36 1.88
N VAL A 385 12.00 -7.10 1.90
CA VAL A 385 11.65 -6.11 0.86
C VAL A 385 12.21 -6.55 -0.50
N THR A 386 13.42 -7.09 -0.54
CA THR A 386 14.01 -7.57 -1.80
C THR A 386 13.19 -8.70 -2.40
N ASP A 387 12.82 -9.68 -1.59
CA ASP A 387 12.09 -10.87 -2.04
C ASP A 387 10.60 -10.62 -2.34
N ALA A 388 9.94 -9.76 -1.56
CA ALA A 388 8.51 -9.51 -1.64
C ALA A 388 8.13 -8.34 -2.56
N VAL A 389 9.03 -7.37 -2.74
CA VAL A 389 8.70 -6.09 -3.38
C VAL A 389 9.55 -5.89 -4.63
N LEU A 390 10.87 -5.95 -4.51
CA LEU A 390 11.76 -5.67 -5.65
C LEU A 390 11.82 -6.81 -6.67
N LYS A 391 11.46 -8.04 -6.27
CA LYS A 391 11.44 -9.21 -7.15
C LYS A 391 10.47 -9.06 -8.32
N ASP A 392 9.27 -8.55 -8.06
CA ASP A 392 8.24 -8.32 -9.09
C ASP A 392 8.36 -6.92 -9.72
N GLY A 393 9.27 -6.09 -9.19
CA GLY A 393 9.51 -4.73 -9.62
C GLY A 393 8.49 -3.75 -9.06
N VAL A 394 8.94 -2.54 -8.74
CA VAL A 394 8.11 -1.45 -8.22
C VAL A 394 8.29 -0.21 -9.07
N LYS A 395 7.16 0.38 -9.46
CA LYS A 395 7.12 1.67 -10.13
C LYS A 395 6.53 2.70 -9.19
N VAL A 396 7.25 3.80 -9.00
CA VAL A 396 6.86 4.91 -8.14
C VAL A 396 6.89 6.19 -8.95
N ARG A 397 5.82 6.97 -8.88
CA ARG A 397 5.74 8.33 -9.39
C ARG A 397 5.49 9.26 -8.24
N LEU A 398 6.43 10.16 -8.00
CA LEU A 398 6.45 11.07 -6.87
C LEU A 398 6.30 12.50 -7.38
N ALA A 399 5.28 13.21 -6.89
CA ALA A 399 5.15 14.66 -7.05
C ALA A 399 5.64 15.34 -5.76
N LEU A 400 6.76 16.05 -5.86
CA LEU A 400 7.32 16.90 -4.81
C LEU A 400 6.66 18.29 -4.81
N ALA A 401 6.24 18.73 -5.99
CA ALA A 401 5.39 19.88 -6.29
C ALA A 401 4.56 19.56 -7.55
N GLY A 402 3.58 20.40 -7.91
CA GLY A 402 2.79 20.18 -9.13
C GLY A 402 1.75 19.05 -9.04
N ASP A 403 1.29 18.59 -10.20
CA ASP A 403 0.27 17.54 -10.32
C ASP A 403 0.90 16.18 -10.69
N LEU A 404 0.46 15.12 -10.01
CA LEU A 404 0.87 13.75 -10.27
C LEU A 404 0.55 13.27 -11.70
N ALA A 405 -0.44 13.89 -12.35
CA ALA A 405 -0.80 13.59 -13.73
C ALA A 405 0.33 13.90 -14.73
N ASP A 406 1.24 14.81 -14.39
CA ASP A 406 2.34 15.24 -15.26
C ASP A 406 3.57 14.32 -15.13
N VAL A 407 3.58 13.42 -14.14
CA VAL A 407 4.67 12.45 -13.95
C VAL A 407 4.45 11.27 -14.88
N ALA A 408 5.34 11.11 -15.86
CA ALA A 408 5.34 9.95 -16.76
C ALA A 408 5.75 8.66 -16.01
N VAL A 409 5.22 7.52 -16.45
CA VAL A 409 5.64 6.20 -15.96
C VAL A 409 7.10 5.98 -16.37
N PRO A 410 7.97 5.53 -15.45
CA PRO A 410 9.37 5.30 -15.77
C PRO A 410 9.49 4.12 -16.76
N GLU A 411 10.18 4.37 -17.87
CA GLU A 411 10.54 3.39 -18.89
C GLU A 411 12.05 3.28 -19.01
N ALA A 412 12.54 2.13 -19.49
CA ALA A 412 13.96 1.94 -19.76
C ALA A 412 14.47 3.01 -20.73
N PRO A 413 15.46 3.83 -20.33
CA PRO A 413 15.92 4.92 -21.16
C PRO A 413 16.66 4.40 -22.39
N ARG A 414 16.58 5.17 -23.47
CA ARG A 414 17.37 4.92 -24.69
C ARG A 414 18.47 5.97 -24.76
N PHE A 415 19.69 5.54 -24.49
CA PHE A 415 20.84 6.42 -24.52
C PHE A 415 21.37 6.61 -25.93
N THR A 416 21.73 7.86 -26.24
CA THR A 416 22.26 8.20 -27.55
C THR A 416 23.73 7.74 -27.64
N PRO A 417 24.13 7.05 -28.72
CA PRO A 417 25.54 6.76 -28.96
C PRO A 417 26.38 8.04 -28.98
N ALA A 418 27.61 7.97 -28.49
CA ALA A 418 28.49 9.14 -28.54
C ALA A 418 28.80 9.55 -29.99
N ASP A 419 28.65 10.85 -30.27
CA ASP A 419 29.12 11.45 -31.52
C ASP A 419 30.51 12.08 -31.29
N LEU A 420 31.54 11.40 -31.76
CA LEU A 420 32.92 11.87 -31.69
C LEU A 420 33.30 12.79 -32.87
N GLY A 421 32.43 12.98 -33.85
CA GLY A 421 32.78 13.64 -35.11
C GLY A 421 34.03 13.02 -35.74
N ASN A 422 35.12 13.80 -35.80
CA ASN A 422 36.42 13.36 -36.35
C ASN A 422 37.42 12.85 -35.29
N LEU A 423 37.05 12.79 -34.01
CA LEU A 423 37.95 12.38 -32.94
C LEU A 423 38.07 10.86 -32.90
N SER A 424 39.28 10.35 -32.64
CA SER A 424 39.48 8.93 -32.37
C SER A 424 38.98 8.57 -30.98
N THR A 425 38.44 7.36 -30.83
CA THR A 425 38.03 6.82 -29.53
C THR A 425 39.19 6.85 -28.53
N PRO A 426 39.06 7.55 -27.39
CA PRO A 426 40.10 7.55 -26.38
C PRO A 426 40.18 6.18 -25.71
N VAL A 427 41.37 5.60 -25.65
CA VAL A 427 41.65 4.31 -25.01
C VAL A 427 42.59 4.53 -23.83
N ILE A 428 42.16 4.13 -22.63
CA ILE A 428 42.96 4.21 -21.41
C ILE A 428 43.02 2.82 -20.78
N ARG A 429 44.22 2.39 -20.42
CA ARG A 429 44.49 1.16 -19.66
C ARG A 429 45.43 1.51 -18.53
N ALA A 430 44.99 1.35 -17.29
CA ALA A 430 45.85 1.57 -16.13
C ALA A 430 45.66 0.47 -15.09
N SER A 431 46.77 0.10 -14.45
CA SER A 431 46.78 -0.77 -13.27
C SER A 431 47.15 0.07 -12.05
N VAL A 432 46.42 -0.08 -10.95
CA VAL A 432 46.60 0.67 -9.71
C VAL A 432 46.81 -0.31 -8.57
N ASN A 433 47.88 -0.15 -7.81
CA ASN A 433 48.12 -0.96 -6.62
C ASN A 433 47.87 -0.12 -5.36
N ILE A 434 47.14 -0.68 -4.41
CA ILE A 434 46.81 -0.05 -3.13
C ILE A 434 47.30 -0.94 -2.01
N GLN A 435 48.04 -0.36 -1.08
CA GLN A 435 48.49 -1.05 0.13
C GLN A 435 48.29 -0.14 1.34
N GLY A 436 47.62 -0.64 2.38
CA GLY A 436 47.38 0.12 3.61
C GLY A 436 46.68 1.47 3.40
N GLY A 437 45.78 1.56 2.41
CA GLY A 437 45.03 2.79 2.09
C GLY A 437 45.78 3.81 1.22
N ARG A 438 47.00 3.48 0.75
CA ARG A 438 47.80 4.35 -0.12
C ARG A 438 47.97 3.71 -1.49
N ILE A 439 47.90 4.54 -2.53
CA ILE A 439 48.25 4.12 -3.88
C ILE A 439 49.78 4.00 -3.96
N THR A 440 50.28 2.78 -4.21
CA THR A 440 51.72 2.47 -4.27
C THR A 440 52.25 2.44 -5.71
N ALA A 441 51.39 2.18 -6.69
CA ALA A 441 51.76 2.21 -8.11
C ALA A 441 50.56 2.54 -9.01
N VAL A 442 50.83 3.20 -10.15
CA VAL A 442 49.87 3.47 -11.22
C VAL A 442 50.55 3.25 -12.57
N GLY A 443 49.94 2.47 -13.46
CA GLY A 443 50.44 2.24 -14.82
C GLY A 443 51.82 1.59 -14.88
N GLY A 444 52.21 0.85 -13.84
CA GLY A 444 53.53 0.24 -13.70
C GLY A 444 54.63 1.15 -13.14
N LEU A 445 54.32 2.41 -12.80
CA LEU A 445 55.22 3.34 -12.11
C LEU A 445 54.91 3.37 -10.61
N THR A 446 55.94 3.33 -9.77
CA THR A 446 55.78 3.44 -8.31
C THR A 446 55.48 4.87 -7.87
N ALA A 447 54.93 5.04 -6.68
CA ALA A 447 54.68 6.35 -6.08
C ALA A 447 55.94 7.23 -6.03
N GLU A 448 57.12 6.65 -5.74
CA GLU A 448 58.39 7.38 -5.73
C GLU A 448 58.81 7.84 -7.13
N GLN A 449 58.57 7.01 -8.14
CA GLN A 449 58.87 7.36 -9.54
C GLN A 449 57.95 8.47 -10.04
N LEU A 450 56.67 8.42 -9.69
CA LEU A 450 55.70 9.47 -10.01
C LEU A 450 56.02 10.77 -9.26
N ALA A 451 56.41 10.70 -7.99
CA ALA A 451 56.86 11.86 -7.23
C ALA A 451 58.11 12.51 -7.85
N ALA A 452 59.04 11.71 -8.39
CA ALA A 452 60.20 12.22 -9.12
C ALA A 452 59.82 12.92 -10.44
N LEU A 453 58.64 12.63 -10.99
CA LEU A 453 58.04 13.34 -12.13
C LEU A 453 57.14 14.51 -11.70
N GLY A 454 57.10 14.84 -10.42
CA GLY A 454 56.26 15.91 -9.86
C GLY A 454 54.79 15.53 -9.68
N VAL A 455 54.46 14.23 -9.73
CA VAL A 455 53.09 13.72 -9.52
C VAL A 455 52.98 13.09 -8.14
N GLU A 456 52.30 13.79 -7.22
CA GLU A 456 51.96 13.23 -5.91
C GLU A 456 50.64 12.47 -6.00
N LEU A 457 50.65 11.21 -5.57
CA LEU A 457 49.45 10.37 -5.53
C LEU A 457 48.64 10.63 -4.25
N PRO A 458 47.31 10.82 -4.36
CA PRO A 458 46.47 11.00 -3.20
C PRO A 458 46.33 9.69 -2.40
N ALA A 459 46.03 9.82 -1.10
CA ALA A 459 45.52 8.69 -0.33
C ALA A 459 44.06 8.46 -0.69
N LEU A 460 43.60 7.21 -0.58
CA LEU A 460 42.18 6.91 -0.77
C LEU A 460 41.38 7.39 0.44
N PRO A 461 40.18 7.95 0.23
CA PRO A 461 39.29 8.29 1.32
C PRO A 461 39.03 7.07 2.23
N PRO A 462 38.98 7.23 3.57
CA PRO A 462 38.74 6.12 4.50
C PRO A 462 37.46 5.33 4.19
N ASP A 463 36.42 6.03 3.73
CA ASP A 463 35.13 5.41 3.38
C ASP A 463 35.24 4.49 2.17
N VAL A 464 36.08 4.84 1.19
CA VAL A 464 36.34 3.97 0.02
C VAL A 464 37.09 2.70 0.46
N MET A 465 38.07 2.83 1.36
CA MET A 465 38.79 1.68 1.93
C MET A 465 37.86 0.78 2.74
N LYS A 466 36.93 1.36 3.48
CA LYS A 466 35.91 0.61 4.20
C LYS A 466 35.00 -0.15 3.24
N ILE A 467 34.51 0.49 2.17
CA ILE A 467 33.68 -0.17 1.14
C ILE A 467 34.43 -1.37 0.54
N PHE A 468 35.70 -1.20 0.16
CA PHE A 468 36.49 -2.32 -0.39
C PHE A 468 36.66 -3.46 0.62
N SER A 469 36.89 -3.15 1.89
CA SER A 469 36.96 -4.15 2.96
C SER A 469 35.63 -4.87 3.16
N ASP A 470 34.52 -4.13 3.23
CA ASP A 470 33.17 -4.68 3.43
C ASP A 470 32.75 -5.56 2.23
N LEU A 471 33.20 -5.22 1.02
CA LEU A 471 33.02 -6.03 -0.20
C LEU A 471 33.99 -7.22 -0.31
N GLY A 472 34.99 -7.33 0.58
CA GLY A 472 36.04 -8.34 0.47
C GLY A 472 36.83 -8.23 -0.84
N ALA A 473 37.02 -7.01 -1.34
CA ALA A 473 37.64 -6.73 -2.63
C ALA A 473 39.16 -6.96 -2.57
N LYS A 474 39.65 -7.88 -3.40
CA LYS A 474 41.08 -8.05 -3.71
C LYS A 474 41.43 -7.38 -5.03
N THR A 475 40.50 -7.44 -5.98
CA THR A 475 40.59 -6.71 -7.24
C THR A 475 39.30 -5.93 -7.50
N VAL A 476 39.44 -4.72 -8.03
CA VAL A 476 38.34 -3.89 -8.52
C VAL A 476 38.65 -3.48 -9.94
N ASP A 477 37.77 -3.83 -10.88
CA ASP A 477 37.85 -3.36 -12.26
C ASP A 477 36.78 -2.30 -12.49
N ILE A 478 37.18 -1.12 -12.97
CA ILE A 478 36.28 -0.08 -13.47
C ILE A 478 36.46 -0.06 -14.98
N VAL A 479 35.43 -0.49 -15.70
CA VAL A 479 35.45 -0.68 -17.15
C VAL A 479 34.43 0.25 -17.78
N ASN A 480 34.91 1.29 -18.44
CA ASN A 480 34.11 2.12 -19.32
C ASN A 480 34.18 1.56 -20.74
N SER A 481 33.03 1.20 -21.28
CA SER A 481 32.81 0.86 -22.67
C SER A 481 31.78 1.82 -23.27
N PRO A 482 31.55 1.82 -24.60
CA PRO A 482 30.60 2.74 -25.19
C PRO A 482 29.23 2.71 -24.50
N ASN A 483 28.79 3.86 -23.99
CA ASN A 483 27.56 4.08 -23.23
C ASN A 483 27.39 3.25 -21.96
N ASN A 484 28.43 2.60 -21.44
CA ASN A 484 28.33 1.73 -20.28
C ASN A 484 29.56 1.82 -19.36
N LEU A 485 29.32 1.99 -18.06
CA LEU A 485 30.33 1.85 -17.01
C LEU A 485 30.03 0.61 -16.19
N SER A 486 30.93 -0.37 -16.17
CA SER A 486 30.84 -1.59 -15.36
C SER A 486 31.84 -1.54 -14.21
N ILE A 487 31.40 -1.92 -13.01
CA ILE A 487 32.24 -2.10 -11.83
C ILE A 487 32.23 -3.58 -11.46
N GLN A 488 33.41 -4.19 -11.42
CA GLN A 488 33.59 -5.59 -11.09
C GLN A 488 34.46 -5.75 -9.86
N ILE A 489 34.05 -6.66 -8.97
CA ILE A 489 34.79 -7.01 -7.75
C ILE A 489 35.22 -8.46 -7.88
N ASN A 490 36.52 -8.73 -7.69
CA ASN A 490 37.09 -10.09 -7.77
C ASN A 490 36.73 -10.82 -9.08
N GLY A 491 36.59 -10.08 -10.19
CA GLY A 491 36.24 -10.61 -11.51
C GLY A 491 34.74 -10.89 -11.73
N THR A 492 33.87 -10.51 -10.79
CA THR A 492 32.41 -10.60 -10.96
C THR A 492 31.82 -9.19 -11.05
N GLU A 493 30.93 -8.96 -12.02
CA GLU A 493 30.22 -7.67 -12.12
C GLU A 493 29.34 -7.44 -10.90
N LEU A 494 29.55 -6.31 -10.24
CA LEU A 494 28.75 -5.85 -9.10
C LEU A 494 27.56 -5.04 -9.62
N LEU A 495 27.84 -4.04 -10.45
CA LEU A 495 26.86 -3.20 -11.10
C LEU A 495 27.41 -2.68 -12.43
N SER A 496 26.51 -2.34 -13.34
CA SER A 496 26.81 -1.53 -14.50
C SER A 496 25.86 -0.34 -14.59
N MET A 497 26.27 0.70 -15.29
CA MET A 497 25.50 1.93 -15.48
C MET A 497 25.51 2.25 -16.96
N ASP A 498 24.34 2.20 -17.60
CA ASP A 498 24.17 2.69 -18.96
C ASP A 498 23.90 4.20 -18.93
N TYR A 499 24.52 4.94 -19.84
CA TYR A 499 24.43 6.40 -19.86
C TYR A 499 24.74 7.00 -21.24
N ASP A 500 24.40 8.26 -21.42
CA ASP A 500 24.91 9.15 -22.46
C ASP A 500 25.39 10.48 -21.87
N ALA A 501 25.86 11.40 -22.72
CA ALA A 501 26.35 12.69 -22.27
C ALA A 501 25.24 13.53 -21.58
N ALA A 502 24.00 13.44 -22.05
CA ALA A 502 22.88 14.22 -21.52
C ALA A 502 22.48 13.74 -20.12
N SER A 503 22.35 12.43 -19.93
CA SER A 503 22.02 11.84 -18.62
C SER A 503 23.13 12.05 -17.59
N LEU A 504 24.41 11.96 -17.98
CA LEU A 504 25.52 12.31 -17.08
C LEU A 504 25.56 13.80 -16.73
N ALA A 505 25.28 14.68 -17.70
CA ALA A 505 25.21 16.11 -17.44
C ALA A 505 24.08 16.42 -16.45
N HIS A 506 22.90 15.83 -16.64
CA HIS A 506 21.77 15.99 -15.73
C HIS A 506 22.08 15.46 -14.32
N LEU A 507 22.68 14.27 -14.22
CA LEU A 507 23.16 13.74 -12.94
C LEU A 507 24.16 14.70 -12.25
N LEU A 508 25.11 15.26 -13.00
CA LEU A 508 26.10 16.18 -12.46
C LEU A 508 25.46 17.49 -11.98
N GLU A 509 24.43 17.99 -12.65
CA GLU A 509 23.67 19.15 -12.20
C GLU A 509 22.95 18.91 -10.88
N LEU A 510 22.31 17.75 -10.74
CA LEU A 510 21.63 17.34 -9.52
C LEU A 510 22.62 17.06 -8.38
N ALA A 511 23.83 16.61 -8.69
CA ALA A 511 24.86 16.33 -7.72
C ALA A 511 25.51 17.59 -7.14
N LYS A 512 25.40 18.76 -7.78
CA LYS A 512 26.08 20.02 -7.38
C LYS A 512 26.05 20.32 -5.87
N PRO A 513 24.91 20.19 -5.14
CA PRO A 513 24.87 20.46 -3.71
C PRO A 513 25.75 19.53 -2.86
N TYR A 514 26.08 18.35 -3.39
CA TYR A 514 26.84 17.30 -2.72
C TYR A 514 28.33 17.27 -3.11
N LEU A 515 28.78 18.16 -4.01
CA LEU A 515 30.16 18.22 -4.48
C LEU A 515 31.07 19.09 -3.61
N ALA A 516 30.55 19.70 -2.55
CA ALA A 516 31.32 20.52 -1.61
C ALA A 516 32.49 19.71 -1.00
N GLY A 517 33.67 20.30 -0.97
CA GLY A 517 34.90 19.65 -0.47
C GLY A 517 35.53 18.67 -1.44
N THR A 518 35.01 18.53 -2.67
CA THR A 518 35.61 17.70 -3.72
C THR A 518 36.36 18.56 -4.74
N PRO A 519 37.28 17.99 -5.56
CA PRO A 519 37.90 18.72 -6.67
C PRO A 519 36.87 19.27 -7.68
N LEU A 520 35.66 18.72 -7.71
CA LEU A 520 34.58 19.17 -8.59
C LEU A 520 33.88 20.44 -8.09
N GLU A 521 34.20 20.91 -6.88
CA GLU A 521 33.77 22.23 -6.39
C GLU A 521 34.47 23.37 -7.16
N ASP A 522 35.68 23.14 -7.66
CA ASP A 522 36.42 24.13 -8.45
C ASP A 522 35.74 24.37 -9.81
N PRO A 523 35.29 25.61 -10.13
CA PRO A 523 34.62 25.92 -11.39
C PRO A 523 35.45 25.58 -12.64
N ALA A 524 36.78 25.67 -12.57
CA ALA A 524 37.66 25.32 -13.68
C ALA A 524 37.69 23.81 -13.93
N VAL A 525 37.71 23.01 -12.85
CA VAL A 525 37.64 21.55 -12.93
C VAL A 525 36.26 21.11 -13.39
N MET A 526 35.19 21.71 -12.84
CA MET A 526 33.82 21.46 -13.27
C MET A 526 33.65 21.75 -14.78
N LYS A 527 34.20 22.88 -15.26
CA LYS A 527 34.17 23.23 -16.67
C LYS A 527 34.94 22.23 -17.53
N LEU A 528 36.11 21.77 -17.09
CA LEU A 528 36.85 20.71 -17.79
C LEU A 528 36.02 19.43 -17.87
N VAL A 529 35.35 19.04 -16.79
CA VAL A 529 34.49 17.86 -16.78
C VAL A 529 33.32 18.03 -17.75
N GLN A 530 32.61 19.15 -17.70
CA GLN A 530 31.44 19.41 -18.52
C GLN A 530 31.75 19.60 -20.00
N ASP A 531 32.76 20.39 -20.33
CA ASP A 531 33.03 20.80 -21.72
C ASP A 531 33.91 19.78 -22.46
N VAL A 532 34.72 18.99 -21.74
CA VAL A 532 35.73 18.12 -22.36
C VAL A 532 35.50 16.65 -22.04
N ILE A 533 35.26 16.29 -20.77
CA ILE A 533 35.20 14.88 -20.36
C ILE A 533 33.83 14.25 -20.65
N LEU A 534 32.74 14.92 -20.27
CA LEU A 534 31.38 14.40 -20.45
C LEU A 534 31.03 14.10 -21.93
N PRO A 535 31.39 14.94 -22.92
CA PRO A 535 31.06 14.66 -24.32
C PRO A 535 31.76 13.41 -24.87
N ILE A 536 32.95 13.09 -24.37
CA ILE A 536 33.75 11.94 -24.85
C ILE A 536 33.54 10.68 -24.01
N ALA A 537 33.07 10.81 -22.77
CA ALA A 537 32.92 9.71 -21.83
C ALA A 537 32.09 8.53 -22.39
N PRO A 538 30.93 8.75 -23.06
CA PRO A 538 30.14 7.64 -23.59
C PRO A 538 30.79 6.95 -24.79
N ALA A 539 31.88 7.49 -25.36
CA ALA A 539 32.66 6.80 -26.38
C ALA A 539 33.92 6.13 -25.83
N ALA A 540 34.40 6.58 -24.66
CA ALA A 540 35.72 6.24 -24.15
C ALA A 540 35.82 4.76 -23.80
N ASP A 541 36.95 4.15 -24.16
CA ASP A 541 37.29 2.79 -23.76
C ASP A 541 38.33 2.86 -22.63
N VAL A 542 37.87 2.81 -21.38
CA VAL A 542 38.72 2.95 -20.19
C VAL A 542 38.67 1.67 -19.39
N LYS A 543 39.83 1.12 -19.03
CA LYS A 543 39.92 0.04 -18.06
C LYS A 543 40.92 0.40 -16.97
N LEU A 544 40.42 0.51 -15.75
CA LEU A 544 41.21 0.66 -14.53
C LEU A 544 41.15 -0.67 -13.78
N HIS A 545 42.31 -1.32 -13.62
CA HIS A 545 42.44 -2.54 -12.83
C HIS A 545 43.12 -2.21 -11.50
N ILE A 546 42.41 -2.36 -10.40
CA ILE A 546 42.87 -1.99 -9.07
C ILE A 546 43.15 -3.26 -8.27
N THR A 547 44.35 -3.41 -7.74
CA THR A 547 44.73 -4.48 -6.81
C THR A 547 44.84 -3.92 -5.39
N ILE A 548 44.22 -4.60 -4.43
CA ILE A 548 44.14 -4.19 -3.03
C ILE A 548 44.85 -5.24 -2.17
N GLU A 549 45.88 -4.80 -1.43
CA GLU A 549 46.73 -5.62 -0.56
C GLU A 549 46.61 -5.27 0.92
#